data_AF-A0A3S3BPJ0-F1
#
_entry.id   AF-A0A3S3BPJ0-F1
#
_cell.length_a   1.000
_cell.length_b   1.000
_cell.length_c   1.000
_cell.angle_alpha   90.00
_cell.angle_beta   90.00
_cell.angle_gamma   90.00
#
_symmetry.space_group_name_H-M   'P 1'
#
loop_
_entity.id
_entity.type
_entity.pdbx_description
1 polymer ?
#
loop_
_entity_poly.entity_id
_entity_poly.type
_entity_poly.pdbx_seq_one_letter_code
_entity_poly.pdbx_strand_id
1 'polypeptide(L)'
;MLIGICAAILGLILHTAGARLSTREGGDGAIPPARGRQPVRPSWRVRLLHTAGWVASIAAVVAISDGFWDVGPGVSIAVTVAVLVIVNGLPDFIVALQRGRNAPQS
;
A
#
# COMPACT_ATOMS: atom_id res chain seq x y z
N MET A 1 -18.73 -9.89 3.81
CA MET A 1 -18.87 -8.76 2.86
C MET A 1 -18.54 -7.39 3.47
N LEU A 2 -19.39 -6.74 4.28
CA LEU A 2 -19.13 -5.38 4.81
C LEU A 2 -17.79 -5.26 5.56
N ILE A 3 -17.50 -6.22 6.44
CA ILE A 3 -16.24 -6.29 7.20
C ILE A 3 -15.03 -6.33 6.26
N GLY A 4 -15.11 -7.12 5.19
CA GLY A 4 -14.04 -7.24 4.21
C GLY A 4 -13.81 -5.96 3.40
N ILE A 5 -14.89 -5.26 3.04
CA ILE A 5 -14.81 -3.94 2.39
C ILE A 5 -14.17 -2.91 3.33
N CYS A 6 -14.59 -2.85 4.59
CA CYS A 6 -14.00 -1.97 5.60
C CYS A 6 -12.51 -2.26 5.81
N ALA A 7 -12.12 -3.53 5.88
CA ALA A 7 -10.73 -3.94 5.99
C ALA A 7 -9.90 -3.56 4.75
N ALA A 8 -10.47 -3.69 3.53
CA ALA A 8 -9.79 -3.29 2.30
C ALA A 8 -9.54 -1.77 2.26
N ILE A 9 -10.56 -0.97 2.62
CA ILE A 9 -10.44 0.49 2.70
C ILE A 9 -9.38 0.88 3.74
N LEU A 10 -9.42 0.27 4.92
CA LEU A 10 -8.44 0.54 5.97
C LEU A 10 -7.03 0.18 5.51
N GLY A 11 -6.84 -0.98 4.87
CA GLY A 11 -5.56 -1.40 4.32
C GLY A 11 -5.01 -0.41 3.29
N LEU A 12 -5.86 0.07 2.38
CA LEU A 12 -5.50 1.06 1.38
C LEU A 12 -5.06 2.39 2.03
N ILE A 13 -5.79 2.85 3.04
CA ILE A 13 -5.45 4.06 3.80
C ILE A 13 -4.09 3.91 4.49
N LEU A 14 -3.86 2.77 5.16
CA LEU A 14 -2.62 2.51 5.90
C LEU A 14 -1.40 2.43 4.97
N HIS A 15 -1.50 1.73 3.84
CA HIS A 15 -0.43 1.69 2.85
C HIS A 15 -0.17 3.06 2.22
N THR A 16 -1.23 3.82 1.90
CA THR A 16 -1.07 5.18 1.34
C THR A 16 -0.40 6.11 2.35
N ALA A 17 -0.77 6.03 3.63
CA ALA A 17 -0.14 6.79 4.70
C ALA A 17 1.34 6.40 4.89
N GLY A 18 1.64 5.10 4.90
CA GLY A 18 3.02 4.59 4.98
C GLY A 18 3.89 5.08 3.82
N ALA A 19 3.38 4.97 2.58
CA ALA A 19 4.09 5.41 1.39
C ALA A 19 4.33 6.94 1.39
N ARG A 20 3.34 7.75 1.81
CA ARG A 20 3.50 9.21 1.96
C ARG A 20 4.50 9.59 3.06
N LEU A 21 4.53 8.88 4.19
CA LEU A 21 5.51 9.15 5.24
C LEU A 21 6.92 8.77 4.77
N SER A 22 7.08 7.65 4.07
CA SER A 22 8.35 7.26 3.45
C SER A 22 8.86 8.33 2.48
N THR A 23 7.98 9.00 1.71
CA THR A 23 8.41 10.08 0.82
C THR A 23 8.85 11.33 1.55
N ARG A 24 8.20 11.66 2.69
CA ARG A 24 8.59 12.81 3.52
C ARG A 24 9.94 12.58 4.20
N GLU A 25 10.12 11.39 4.76
CA GLU A 25 11.40 10.97 5.38
C GLU A 25 12.56 10.99 4.37
N GLY A 26 12.31 10.67 3.10
CA GLY A 26 13.31 10.78 2.03
C GLY A 26 13.54 12.18 1.48
N GLY A 27 12.62 13.13 1.71
CA GLY A 27 12.67 14.51 1.20
C GLY A 27 13.29 15.51 2.18
N ASP A 28 13.04 15.34 3.48
CA ASP A 28 13.60 16.22 4.53
C ASP A 28 15.12 15.99 4.75
N GLY A 29 15.67 14.91 4.19
CA GLY A 29 17.08 14.55 4.21
C GLY A 29 17.84 14.88 2.92
N ALA A 30 17.49 15.97 2.21
CA ALA A 30 18.24 16.45 1.05
C ALA A 30 19.63 16.99 1.45
N ILE A 31 20.53 16.08 1.83
CA ILE A 31 21.96 16.33 1.99
C ILE A 31 22.60 16.36 0.60
N PRO A 32 23.47 17.35 0.30
CA PRO A 32 24.11 17.53 -1.01
C PRO A 32 24.82 16.26 -1.51
N PRO A 33 24.98 16.10 -2.84
CA PRO A 33 25.49 14.88 -3.46
C PRO A 33 27.01 14.74 -3.23
N ALA A 34 27.41 14.32 -2.03
CA ALA A 34 28.77 13.93 -1.75
C ALA A 34 28.77 12.84 -0.67
N ARG A 35 29.22 11.65 -1.06
CA ARG A 35 29.40 10.41 -0.27
C ARG A 35 28.15 9.59 0.03
N GLY A 36 28.09 8.45 -0.67
CA GLY A 36 27.57 7.19 -0.14
C GLY A 36 26.08 7.20 0.16
N ARG A 37 25.28 6.70 -0.79
CA ARG A 37 23.85 6.43 -0.61
C ARG A 37 23.64 5.38 0.48
N GLN A 38 23.69 5.78 1.75
CA GLN A 38 23.24 4.91 2.84
C GLN A 38 21.73 4.73 2.69
N PRO A 39 21.21 3.50 2.68
CA PRO A 39 19.77 3.28 2.69
C PRO A 39 19.22 3.85 3.99
N VAL A 40 18.45 4.93 3.89
CA VAL A 40 17.68 5.47 5.02
C VAL A 40 16.74 4.35 5.45
N ARG A 41 16.99 3.76 6.62
CA ARG A 41 16.11 2.72 7.15
C ARG A 41 14.73 3.34 7.36
N PRO A 42 13.65 2.73 6.84
CA PRO A 42 12.31 3.28 7.03
C PRO A 42 12.04 3.38 8.54
N SER A 43 11.42 4.49 8.95
CA SER A 43 11.12 4.68 10.36
C SER A 43 10.20 3.57 10.87
N TRP A 44 10.23 3.36 12.20
CA TRP A 44 9.32 2.43 12.87
C TRP A 44 7.85 2.68 12.47
N ARG A 45 7.46 3.94 12.28
CA ARG A 45 6.09 4.34 11.92
C ARG A 45 5.73 3.88 10.51
N VAL A 46 6.62 4.06 9.53
CA VAL A 46 6.41 3.58 8.16
C VAL A 46 6.26 2.06 8.17
N ARG A 47 7.15 1.35 8.85
CA ARG A 47 7.10 -0.12 8.95
C ARG A 47 5.81 -0.60 9.62
N LEU A 48 5.36 0.07 10.67
CA LEU A 48 4.11 -0.25 11.36
C LEU A 48 2.89 -0.07 10.44
N LEU A 49 2.83 1.04 9.69
CA LEU A 49 1.71 1.30 8.76
C LEU A 49 1.65 0.29 7.62
N HIS A 50 2.79 -0.07 7.03
CA HIS A 50 2.83 -1.12 6.00
C HIS A 50 2.42 -2.48 6.57
N THR A 51 2.88 -2.82 7.78
CA THR A 51 2.52 -4.09 8.43
C THR A 51 1.03 -4.14 8.75
N ALA A 52 0.46 -3.06 9.30
CA ALA A 52 -0.96 -2.96 9.60
C ALA A 52 -1.81 -2.99 8.31
N GLY A 53 -1.36 -2.32 7.25
CA GLY A 53 -2.00 -2.38 5.93
C GLY A 53 -2.03 -3.79 5.36
N TRP A 54 -0.92 -4.51 5.49
CA TRP A 54 -0.81 -5.90 5.05
C TRP A 54 -1.76 -6.84 5.81
N VAL A 55 -1.81 -6.72 7.14
CA VAL A 55 -2.76 -7.50 7.97
C VAL A 55 -4.21 -7.19 7.60
N ALA A 56 -4.55 -5.92 7.39
CA ALA A 56 -5.88 -5.52 6.95
C ALA A 56 -6.23 -6.08 5.56
N SER A 57 -5.25 -6.16 4.65
CA SER A 57 -5.42 -6.77 3.32
C SER A 57 -5.76 -8.25 3.41
N ILE A 58 -5.11 -9.01 4.30
CA ILE A 58 -5.42 -10.43 4.53
C ILE A 58 -6.84 -10.58 5.08
N ALA A 59 -7.19 -9.79 6.10
CA ALA A 59 -8.53 -9.81 6.67
C ALA A 59 -9.61 -9.48 5.62
N ALA A 60 -9.33 -8.53 4.74
CA ALA A 60 -10.21 -8.17 3.64
C ALA A 60 -10.42 -9.33 2.67
N VAL A 61 -9.32 -9.97 2.22
CA VAL A 61 -9.36 -11.10 1.31
C VAL A 61 -10.18 -12.23 1.89
N VAL A 62 -9.88 -12.67 3.13
CA VAL A 62 -10.60 -13.79 3.76
C VAL A 62 -12.11 -13.51 3.84
N ALA A 63 -12.49 -12.30 4.27
CA ALA A 63 -13.90 -11.94 4.45
C ALA A 63 -14.66 -11.66 3.12
N ILE A 64 -13.94 -11.39 2.04
CA ILE A 64 -14.51 -11.20 0.69
C ILE A 64 -14.56 -12.55 -0.03
N SER A 65 -13.49 -13.33 -0.02
CA SER A 65 -13.37 -14.62 -0.69
C SER A 65 -14.42 -15.62 -0.22
N ASP A 66 -14.71 -15.61 1.09
CA ASP A 66 -15.77 -16.40 1.72
C ASP A 66 -17.14 -16.13 1.08
N GLY A 67 -17.49 -14.85 0.88
CA GLY A 67 -18.76 -14.48 0.25
C GLY A 67 -18.88 -14.81 -1.24
N PHE A 68 -17.79 -15.20 -1.90
CA PHE A 68 -17.77 -15.64 -3.30
C PHE A 68 -17.55 -17.15 -3.45
N TRP A 69 -17.37 -17.88 -2.35
CA TRP A 69 -17.12 -19.32 -2.38
C TRP A 69 -18.26 -20.08 -3.08
N ASP A 70 -19.51 -19.73 -2.75
CA ASP A 70 -20.72 -20.36 -3.31
C ASP A 70 -21.02 -19.93 -4.75
N VAL A 71 -20.46 -18.82 -5.22
CA VAL A 71 -20.57 -18.37 -6.63
C VAL A 71 -19.66 -19.21 -7.53
N GLY A 72 -18.53 -19.65 -7.00
CA GLY A 72 -17.61 -20.55 -7.66
C GLY A 72 -16.16 -20.26 -7.29
N PRO A 73 -15.31 -21.31 -7.19
CA PRO A 73 -13.94 -21.17 -6.71
C PRO A 73 -13.10 -20.23 -7.60
N GLY A 74 -13.32 -20.26 -8.93
CA GLY A 74 -12.63 -19.35 -9.86
C GLY A 74 -12.95 -17.87 -9.64
N VAL A 75 -14.21 -17.55 -9.30
CA VAL A 75 -14.63 -16.17 -9.02
C VAL A 75 -14.02 -15.69 -7.69
N SER A 76 -14.05 -16.53 -6.66
CA SER A 76 -13.44 -16.22 -5.36
C SER A 76 -11.93 -15.95 -5.48
N ILE A 77 -11.21 -16.75 -6.27
CA ILE A 77 -9.79 -16.54 -6.56
C ILE A 77 -9.57 -15.23 -7.33
N ALA A 78 -10.34 -14.98 -8.39
CA ALA A 78 -10.20 -13.77 -9.20
C ALA A 78 -10.42 -12.50 -8.38
N VAL A 79 -11.46 -12.46 -7.54
CA VAL A 79 -11.75 -11.34 -6.64
C VAL A 79 -10.65 -11.18 -5.60
N THR A 80 -10.16 -12.28 -5.02
CA THR A 80 -9.05 -12.27 -4.05
C THR A 80 -7.80 -11.62 -4.64
N VAL A 81 -7.40 -12.05 -5.84
CA VAL A 81 -6.23 -11.50 -6.53
C VAL A 81 -6.44 -10.02 -6.83
N ALA A 82 -7.61 -9.63 -7.32
CA ALA A 82 -7.91 -8.23 -7.61
C ALA A 82 -7.81 -7.35 -6.35
N VAL A 83 -8.38 -7.79 -5.22
CA VAL A 83 -8.31 -7.07 -3.94
C VAL A 83 -6.87 -6.94 -3.46
N LEU A 84 -6.07 -8.01 -3.52
CA LEU A 84 -4.66 -7.98 -3.13
C LEU A 84 -3.86 -6.99 -3.99
N VAL A 85 -4.01 -7.05 -5.30
CA VAL A 85 -3.30 -6.15 -6.23
C VAL A 85 -3.68 -4.69 -5.96
N ILE A 86 -4.97 -4.40 -5.76
CA ILE A 86 -5.43 -3.04 -5.47
C ILE A 86 -4.90 -2.56 -4.12
N VAL A 87 -5.10 -3.30 -3.04
CA VAL A 87 -4.76 -2.83 -1.69
C VAL A 87 -3.24 -2.69 -1.50
N ASN A 88 -2.44 -3.58 -2.10
CA ASN A 88 -0.99 -3.58 -1.92
C ASN A 88 -0.25 -2.77 -3.00
N GLY A 89 -0.71 -2.80 -4.26
CA GLY A 89 -0.01 -2.17 -5.40
C GLY A 89 -0.47 -0.75 -5.72
N LEU A 90 -1.75 -0.42 -5.52
CA LEU A 90 -2.29 0.92 -5.82
C LEU A 90 -1.63 2.05 -5.00
N PRO A 91 -1.32 1.88 -3.71
CA PRO A 91 -0.70 2.93 -2.89
C PRO A 91 0.65 3.41 -3.45
N ASP A 92 1.52 2.46 -3.83
CA ASP A 92 2.83 2.76 -4.40
C ASP A 92 2.70 3.41 -5.78
N PHE A 93 1.73 2.95 -6.58
CA PHE A 93 1.41 3.56 -7.87
C PHE A 93 0.92 5.02 -7.72
N ILE A 94 0.02 5.30 -6.78
CA ILE A 94 -0.46 6.65 -6.47
C ILE A 94 0.71 7.56 -6.09
N VAL A 95 1.60 7.08 -5.21
CA VAL A 95 2.77 7.86 -4.78
C VAL A 95 3.75 8.08 -5.93
N ALA A 96 3.97 7.09 -6.79
CA ALA A 96 4.82 7.22 -7.97
C ALA A 96 4.27 8.26 -8.96
N LEU A 97 2.96 8.25 -9.23
CA LEU A 97 2.30 9.26 -10.07
C LEU A 97 2.41 10.66 -9.49
N GLN A 98 2.23 10.81 -8.17
CA GLN A 98 2.38 12.10 -7.51
C GLN A 98 3.80 12.66 -7.64
N ARG A 99 4.83 11.80 -7.58
CA ARG A 99 6.22 12.21 -7.82
C ARG A 99 6.45 12.64 -9.27
N GLY A 100 5.97 11.85 -10.25
CA GLY A 100 6.13 12.16 -11.68
C GLY A 100 5.47 13.48 -12.08
N ARG A 101 4.32 13.82 -11.49
CA ARG A 101 3.63 15.10 -11.73
C ARG A 101 4.36 16.31 -11.14
N ASN A 102 5.12 16.11 -10.07
CA ASN A 102 5.84 17.17 -9.38
C ASN A 102 7.32 17.28 -9.82
N ALA A 103 7.75 16.47 -10.79
CA ALA A 103 9.08 16.60 -11.39
C ALA A 103 9.11 17.90 -12.23
N PRO A 104 10.10 18.79 -12.01
CA PRO A 104 10.22 20.00 -12.83
C PRO A 104 10.37 19.60 -14.29
N GLN A 105 9.49 20.10 -15.15
CA GLN A 105 9.67 20.01 -16.60
C GLN A 105 10.88 20.89 -16.93
N SER A 106 12.03 20.25 -17.17
CA SER A 106 13.24 20.86 -17.69
C SER A 106 13.10 21.17 -19.17
#